data_AF-A0A486TXA2-F1
#
_entry.id   AF-A0A486TXA2-F1
#
_cell.length_a   1.000
_cell.length_b   1.000
_cell.length_c   1.000
_cell.angle_alpha   90.00
_cell.angle_beta   90.00
_cell.angle_gamma   90.00
#
_symmetry.space_group_name_H-M   'P 1'
#
loop_
_entity.id
_entity.type
_entity.pdbx_description
1 polymer ?
#
loop_
_entity_poly.entity_id
_entity_poly.type
_entity_poly.pdbx_seq_one_letter_code
_entity_poly.pdbx_strand_id
1 'polypeptide(L)'
;MEGAQPGDALKVTLESFRPSGFGWTANIPGFGLLADQFSDPALTLWQYDRQGLTPCAFGRYGRVPLKPFAGTLGVAPAAAGHHSVVPPRRVGGNLDIRDLAAGCTLWLPVEVEGALFSIGDTHAAQGDGEVCGTAIESAMDVVVKLEVVKDMPLKTPRFATPGPVTQHLDRHGYSAFTGIGPDLMTAARDAVSYTIDALCREQGMSAEEAYMLCSVCGDLRISEIVDRPNWVVSFYFPNSVFN
;
A
#
# COMPACT_ATOMS: atom_id res chain seq x y z
N MET A 1 23.77 0.27 11.78
CA MET A 1 23.55 -0.86 12.71
C MET A 1 24.87 -1.56 12.96
N GLU A 2 25.45 -1.38 14.13
CA GLU A 2 26.75 -2.00 14.46
C GLU A 2 26.66 -3.53 14.33
N GLY A 3 27.68 -4.16 13.72
CA GLY A 3 27.76 -5.62 13.54
C GLY A 3 26.95 -6.24 12.39
N ALA A 4 26.15 -5.45 11.66
CA ALA A 4 25.47 -5.90 10.44
C ALA A 4 26.46 -6.03 9.29
N GLN A 5 26.48 -7.20 8.63
CA GLN A 5 27.37 -7.51 7.51
C GLN A 5 26.57 -8.13 6.34
N PRO A 6 27.08 -8.05 5.10
CA PRO A 6 26.44 -8.71 3.96
C PRO A 6 26.18 -10.20 4.23
N GLY A 7 24.96 -10.67 3.94
CA GLY A 7 24.51 -12.04 4.25
C GLY A 7 23.71 -12.18 5.55
N ASP A 8 23.70 -11.15 6.41
CA ASP A 8 22.76 -11.03 7.50
C ASP A 8 21.37 -10.56 7.01
N ALA A 9 20.40 -10.56 7.92
CA ALA A 9 19.15 -9.82 7.75
C ALA A 9 19.00 -8.75 8.84
N LEU A 10 18.47 -7.58 8.47
CA LEU A 10 18.00 -6.60 9.43
C LEU A 10 16.53 -6.91 9.76
N LYS A 11 16.26 -7.31 11.00
CA LYS A 11 14.91 -7.47 11.53
C LYS A 11 14.42 -6.12 12.05
N VAL A 12 13.27 -5.69 11.54
CA VAL A 12 12.56 -4.46 11.90
C VAL A 12 11.23 -4.86 12.51
N THR A 13 11.05 -4.60 13.80
CA THR A 13 9.74 -4.76 14.46
C THR A 13 9.05 -3.40 14.46
N LEU A 14 7.87 -3.31 13.87
CA LEU A 14 7.10 -2.08 13.75
C LEU A 14 6.24 -1.92 15.01
N GLU A 15 6.59 -1.01 15.90
CA GLU A 15 5.95 -0.93 17.22
C GLU A 15 4.73 -0.02 17.22
N SER A 16 4.86 1.20 16.69
CA SER A 16 3.74 2.14 16.63
C SER A 16 3.90 3.20 15.55
N PHE A 17 2.74 3.70 15.09
CA PHE A 17 2.61 4.81 14.15
C PHE A 17 1.70 5.86 14.79
N ARG A 18 2.14 7.11 14.83
CA ARG A 18 1.37 8.23 15.36
C ARG A 18 1.17 9.25 14.25
N PRO A 19 0.02 9.23 13.56
CA PRO A 19 -0.17 10.10 12.41
C PRO A 19 -0.47 11.54 12.81
N SER A 20 -0.23 12.46 11.87
CA SER A 20 -0.41 13.90 12.10
C SER A 20 -1.87 14.31 12.32
N GLY A 21 -2.83 13.56 11.76
CA GLY A 21 -4.26 13.92 11.70
C GLY A 21 -4.67 14.60 10.39
N PHE A 22 -3.72 14.77 9.46
CA PHE A 22 -3.94 15.33 8.13
C PHE A 22 -3.24 14.47 7.08
N GLY A 23 -3.85 14.33 5.92
CA GLY A 23 -3.22 13.70 4.78
C GLY A 23 -3.79 14.13 3.45
N TRP A 24 -3.26 13.59 2.37
CA TRP A 24 -3.70 13.89 1.01
C TRP A 24 -3.69 12.63 0.13
N THR A 25 -4.51 12.63 -0.90
CA THR A 25 -4.49 11.64 -1.99
C THR A 25 -4.59 12.42 -3.29
N ALA A 26 -3.81 12.07 -4.30
CA ALA A 26 -3.83 12.76 -5.58
C ALA A 26 -3.91 11.80 -6.76
N ASN A 27 -4.65 12.23 -7.79
CA ASN A 27 -4.39 11.76 -9.14
C ASN A 27 -3.29 12.62 -9.74
N ILE A 28 -2.13 12.03 -10.00
CA ILE A 28 -0.97 12.72 -10.57
C ILE A 28 -0.85 12.32 -12.05
N PRO A 29 -0.96 13.26 -13.00
CA PRO A 29 -0.88 12.93 -14.43
C PRO A 29 0.38 12.16 -14.80
N GLY A 30 0.20 11.05 -15.51
CA GLY A 30 1.30 10.15 -15.92
C GLY A 30 1.74 9.14 -14.84
N PHE A 31 1.01 9.03 -13.73
CA PHE A 31 1.28 8.09 -12.65
C PHE A 31 0.01 7.33 -12.22
N GLY A 32 0.17 6.11 -11.70
CA GLY A 32 -0.93 5.21 -11.36
C GLY A 32 -1.25 4.16 -12.45
N LEU A 33 -2.02 3.15 -12.07
CA LEU A 33 -2.37 2.00 -12.91
C LEU A 33 -3.14 2.37 -14.20
N LEU A 34 -3.97 3.42 -14.12
CA LEU A 34 -4.85 3.92 -15.20
C LEU A 34 -4.41 5.32 -15.66
N ALA A 35 -3.12 5.65 -15.56
CA ALA A 35 -2.58 6.98 -15.87
C ALA A 35 -2.93 7.51 -17.28
N ASP A 36 -3.16 6.62 -18.24
CA ASP A 36 -3.59 6.95 -19.61
C ASP A 36 -5.08 7.34 -19.71
N GLN A 37 -5.89 6.98 -18.72
CA GLN A 37 -7.32 7.32 -18.64
C GLN A 37 -7.58 8.53 -17.73
N PHE A 38 -6.73 8.74 -16.72
CA PHE A 38 -6.85 9.81 -15.72
C PHE A 38 -5.75 10.86 -15.88
N SER A 39 -5.83 11.64 -16.96
CA SER A 39 -4.81 12.62 -17.33
C SER A 39 -4.89 13.97 -16.60
N ASP A 40 -6.03 14.28 -15.98
CA ASP A 40 -6.25 15.55 -15.29
C ASP A 40 -5.89 15.43 -13.80
N PRO A 41 -5.18 16.42 -13.21
CA PRO A 41 -4.82 16.36 -11.81
C PRO A 41 -6.05 16.50 -10.90
N ALA A 42 -6.10 15.70 -9.84
CA ALA A 42 -7.13 15.79 -8.80
C ALA A 42 -6.50 15.62 -7.41
N LEU A 43 -7.11 16.22 -6.39
CA LEU A 43 -6.60 16.22 -5.02
C LEU A 43 -7.74 16.06 -4.01
N THR A 44 -7.59 15.10 -3.10
CA THR A 44 -8.40 14.97 -1.90
C THR A 44 -7.56 15.29 -0.67
N LEU A 45 -8.07 16.16 0.21
CA LEU A 45 -7.47 16.45 1.50
C LEU A 45 -8.24 15.75 2.61
N TRP A 46 -7.52 15.17 3.55
CA TRP A 46 -8.07 14.36 4.63
C TRP A 46 -7.80 15.02 5.98
N GLN A 47 -8.81 15.00 6.86
CA GLN A 47 -8.68 15.37 8.26
C GLN A 47 -9.28 14.24 9.10
N TYR A 48 -8.49 13.67 9.99
CA TYR A 48 -8.90 12.51 10.80
C TYR A 48 -8.39 12.58 12.22
N ASP A 49 -9.06 11.83 13.10
CA ASP A 49 -8.66 11.69 14.48
C ASP A 49 -7.37 10.87 14.59
N ARG A 50 -6.27 11.55 14.90
CA ARG A 50 -4.95 10.94 15.13
C ARG A 50 -4.86 9.98 16.32
N GLN A 51 -5.81 10.05 17.27
CA GLN A 51 -5.81 9.18 18.45
C GLN A 51 -6.76 8.00 18.28
N GLY A 52 -8.02 8.26 17.94
CA GLY A 52 -9.04 7.23 17.82
C GLY A 52 -8.96 6.43 16.51
N LEU A 53 -8.31 6.97 15.47
CA LEU A 53 -8.22 6.37 14.13
C LEU A 53 -9.58 5.89 13.60
N THR A 54 -10.64 6.62 13.94
CA THR A 54 -11.98 6.34 13.45
C THR A 54 -12.02 6.49 11.92
N PRO A 55 -12.84 5.71 11.19
CA PRO A 55 -12.96 5.82 9.75
C PRO A 55 -13.13 7.27 9.28
N CYS A 56 -12.22 7.71 8.41
CA CYS A 56 -12.12 9.08 7.94
C CYS A 56 -13.13 9.34 6.83
N ALA A 57 -13.85 10.46 6.89
CA ALA A 57 -14.79 10.83 5.84
C ALA A 57 -14.07 11.05 4.50
N PHE A 58 -14.63 10.48 3.43
CA PHE A 58 -14.28 10.79 2.04
C PHE A 58 -15.42 11.59 1.43
N GLY A 59 -15.29 12.92 1.51
CA GLY A 59 -16.33 13.85 1.08
C GLY A 59 -17.69 13.51 1.71
N ARG A 60 -18.71 13.41 0.85
CA ARG A 60 -20.08 12.99 1.22
C ARG A 60 -20.35 11.50 1.00
N TYR A 61 -19.39 10.77 0.44
CA TYR A 61 -19.61 9.46 -0.15
C TYR A 61 -19.53 8.32 0.86
N GLY A 62 -18.57 8.39 1.77
CA GLY A 62 -18.33 7.28 2.69
C GLY A 62 -17.24 7.58 3.71
N ARG A 63 -16.80 6.54 4.40
CA ARG A 63 -15.75 6.62 5.42
C ARG A 63 -14.71 5.53 5.21
N VAL A 64 -13.44 5.91 5.09
CA VAL A 64 -12.32 5.00 4.89
C VAL A 64 -11.73 4.58 6.24
N PRO A 65 -11.73 3.28 6.60
CA PRO A 65 -11.02 2.80 7.78
C PRO A 65 -9.52 3.08 7.68
N LEU A 66 -8.93 3.58 8.76
CA LEU A 66 -7.51 3.91 8.82
C LEU A 66 -6.70 2.73 9.34
N LYS A 67 -5.53 2.50 8.72
CA LYS A 67 -4.52 1.53 9.16
C LYS A 67 -3.14 2.13 8.86
N PRO A 68 -2.61 2.98 9.76
CA PRO A 68 -1.35 3.67 9.53
C PRO A 68 -0.17 2.71 9.34
N PHE A 69 0.67 2.99 8.34
CA PHE A 69 1.90 2.24 8.04
C PHE A 69 2.94 3.10 7.31
N ALA A 70 4.11 2.53 7.01
CA ALA A 70 5.13 3.15 6.15
C ALA A 70 5.20 2.42 4.80
N GLY A 71 5.07 3.15 3.70
CA GLY A 71 5.24 2.65 2.33
C GLY A 71 6.70 2.37 2.00
N THR A 72 7.62 3.23 2.46
CA THR A 72 9.06 3.06 2.26
C THR A 72 9.78 2.51 3.50
N LEU A 73 10.31 1.29 3.42
CA LEU A 73 11.26 0.72 4.39
C LEU A 73 12.36 -0.06 3.67
N GLY A 74 13.63 0.26 3.90
CA GLY A 74 14.73 -0.40 3.20
C GLY A 74 16.09 -0.24 3.83
N VAL A 75 17.05 -1.01 3.33
CA VAL A 75 18.48 -0.91 3.63
C VAL A 75 19.24 -0.55 2.36
N ALA A 76 20.48 -0.05 2.47
CA ALA A 76 21.24 0.35 1.30
C ALA A 76 21.62 -0.88 0.44
N PRO A 77 21.46 -0.78 -0.90
CA PRO A 77 21.93 -1.82 -1.81
C PRO A 77 23.47 -1.80 -1.92
N ALA A 78 24.06 -2.93 -2.29
CA ALA A 78 25.50 -3.02 -2.59
C ALA A 78 25.90 -2.23 -3.85
N ALA A 79 24.94 -2.00 -4.76
CA ALA A 79 25.17 -1.21 -5.96
C ALA A 79 25.52 0.24 -5.58
N ALA A 80 26.67 0.73 -6.04
CA ALA A 80 27.11 2.09 -5.80
C ALA A 80 26.21 3.13 -6.51
N GLY A 81 26.26 4.36 -6.01
CA GLY A 81 25.60 5.51 -6.63
C GLY A 81 24.27 5.91 -5.99
N HIS A 82 23.61 6.89 -6.62
CA HIS A 82 22.33 7.41 -6.16
C HIS A 82 21.20 6.53 -6.69
N HIS A 83 20.31 6.13 -5.79
CA HIS A 83 19.18 5.27 -6.08
C HIS A 83 17.89 6.05 -5.84
N SER A 84 17.07 6.21 -6.88
CA SER A 84 15.74 6.81 -6.74
C SER A 84 14.91 6.01 -5.71
N VAL A 85 14.17 6.68 -4.84
CA VAL A 85 13.30 6.04 -3.85
C VAL A 85 12.11 5.31 -4.50
N VAL A 86 11.61 5.83 -5.63
CA VAL A 86 10.36 5.39 -6.28
C VAL A 86 10.31 3.89 -6.58
N PRO A 87 11.29 3.26 -7.27
CA PRO A 87 11.21 1.83 -7.52
C PRO A 87 11.55 1.00 -6.27
N PRO A 88 10.71 0.01 -5.89
CA PRO A 88 11.10 -0.99 -4.90
C PRO A 88 12.33 -1.77 -5.36
N ARG A 89 13.11 -2.26 -4.40
CA ARG A 89 14.29 -3.09 -4.63
C ARG A 89 14.24 -4.34 -3.78
N ARG A 90 15.15 -5.27 -4.07
CA ARG A 90 15.34 -6.48 -3.25
C ARG A 90 15.72 -6.20 -1.80
N VAL A 91 16.23 -5.00 -1.51
CA VAL A 91 16.59 -4.51 -0.17
C VAL A 91 15.48 -3.72 0.53
N GLY A 92 14.25 -3.76 0.00
CA GLY A 92 13.13 -2.92 0.44
C GLY A 92 13.04 -1.65 -0.40
N GLY A 93 12.77 -0.52 0.24
CA GLY A 93 12.46 0.75 -0.41
C GLY A 93 10.95 0.98 -0.44
N ASN A 94 10.44 1.58 -1.52
CA ASN A 94 9.04 1.91 -1.70
C ASN A 94 8.20 0.65 -1.98
N LEU A 95 7.81 -0.06 -0.92
CA LEU A 95 7.14 -1.35 -0.99
C LEU A 95 5.63 -1.22 -1.05
N ASP A 96 5.07 -0.21 -0.38
CA ASP A 96 3.63 0.11 -0.36
C ASP A 96 2.75 -1.09 0.00
N ILE A 97 3.26 -1.90 0.93
CA ILE A 97 2.56 -3.03 1.51
C ILE A 97 1.85 -2.54 2.77
N ARG A 98 0.56 -2.23 2.65
CA ARG A 98 -0.29 -1.75 3.77
C ARG A 98 -0.32 -2.66 5.00
N ASP A 99 0.08 -3.92 4.83
CA ASP A 99 0.20 -4.88 5.93
C ASP A 99 1.45 -4.68 6.78
N LEU A 100 2.42 -3.87 6.37
CA LEU A 100 3.57 -3.46 7.19
C LEU A 100 3.18 -2.40 8.23
N ALA A 101 2.17 -2.72 9.03
CA ALA A 101 1.63 -1.88 10.10
C ALA A 101 2.15 -2.28 11.48
N ALA A 102 1.69 -1.59 12.53
CA ALA A 102 2.07 -1.87 13.91
C ALA A 102 1.87 -3.36 14.29
N GLY A 103 2.85 -3.92 14.99
CA GLY A 103 2.92 -5.32 15.39
C GLY A 103 3.60 -6.24 14.36
N CYS A 104 3.85 -5.77 13.14
CA CYS A 104 4.50 -6.60 12.12
C CYS A 104 6.03 -6.67 12.32
N THR A 105 6.61 -7.76 11.83
CA THR A 105 8.06 -7.93 11.74
C THR A 105 8.46 -8.03 10.28
N LEU A 106 9.38 -7.18 9.84
CA LEU A 106 9.98 -7.17 8.52
C LEU A 106 11.45 -7.62 8.62
N TRP A 107 11.92 -8.43 7.69
CA TRP A 107 13.33 -8.78 7.53
C TRP A 107 13.82 -8.29 6.17
N LEU A 108 14.90 -7.51 6.18
CA LEU A 108 15.53 -6.93 5.01
C LEU A 108 16.91 -7.58 4.78
N PRO A 109 17.27 -7.96 3.54
CA PRO A 109 18.59 -8.50 3.26
C PRO A 109 19.67 -7.43 3.42
N VAL A 110 20.66 -7.68 4.27
CA VAL A 110 21.80 -6.78 4.43
C VAL A 110 22.77 -7.01 3.27
N GLU A 111 23.02 -5.96 2.49
CA GLU A 111 23.97 -5.99 1.37
C GLU A 111 25.23 -5.16 1.62
N VAL A 112 25.21 -4.29 2.63
CA VAL A 112 26.35 -3.45 3.01
C VAL A 112 26.56 -3.48 4.52
N GLU A 113 27.79 -3.26 4.96
CA GLU A 113 28.11 -3.10 6.36
C GLU A 113 27.25 -2.00 6.99
N GLY A 114 26.74 -2.27 8.19
CA GLY A 114 25.89 -1.32 8.90
C GLY A 114 24.43 -1.29 8.44
N ALA A 115 24.07 -2.00 7.37
CA ALA A 115 22.78 -2.04 6.69
C ALA A 115 22.30 -0.69 6.11
N LEU A 116 22.47 0.42 6.83
CA LEU A 116 22.02 1.77 6.44
C LEU A 116 20.51 1.83 6.21
N PHE A 117 19.76 1.46 7.24
CA PHE A 117 18.30 1.45 7.24
C PHE A 117 17.71 2.85 7.07
N SER A 118 16.64 2.96 6.28
CA SER A 118 15.82 4.16 6.10
C SER A 118 14.34 3.79 6.10
N ILE A 119 13.51 4.71 6.58
CA ILE A 119 12.05 4.60 6.66
C ILE A 119 11.42 5.96 6.33
N GLY A 120 10.28 5.95 5.65
CA GLY A 120 9.54 7.17 5.31
C GLY A 120 8.25 6.82 4.58
N ASP A 121 7.71 7.82 3.89
CA ASP A 121 6.53 7.66 3.03
C ASP A 121 5.35 7.02 3.76
N THR A 122 4.85 7.70 4.78
CA THR A 122 3.87 7.13 5.71
C THR A 122 2.44 7.40 5.26
N HIS A 123 1.59 6.39 5.38
CA HIS A 123 0.22 6.41 4.87
C HIS A 123 -0.79 6.14 5.99
N ALA A 124 -1.85 6.94 6.09
CA ALA A 124 -2.92 6.73 7.07
C ALA A 124 -3.86 5.58 6.67
N ALA A 125 -4.04 5.37 5.37
CA ALA A 125 -4.74 4.24 4.77
C ALA A 125 -4.27 4.05 3.33
N GLN A 126 -4.27 2.80 2.87
CA GLN A 126 -4.01 2.42 1.47
C GLN A 126 -4.78 1.14 1.15
N GLY A 127 -5.25 1.04 -0.09
CA GLY A 127 -5.73 -0.19 -0.69
C GLY A 127 -4.61 -1.11 -1.15
N ASP A 128 -4.89 -2.39 -1.41
CA ASP A 128 -3.92 -3.23 -2.13
C ASP A 128 -3.84 -2.76 -3.59
N GLY A 129 -2.62 -2.52 -4.05
CA GLY A 129 -2.31 -2.09 -5.42
C GLY A 129 -2.17 -0.57 -5.61
N GLU A 130 -2.51 0.25 -4.60
CA GLU A 130 -2.33 1.72 -4.62
C GLU A 130 -2.68 2.33 -5.99
N VAL A 131 -3.89 2.02 -6.46
CA VAL A 131 -4.15 2.01 -7.90
C VAL A 131 -4.06 3.38 -8.56
N CYS A 132 -4.30 4.49 -7.85
CA CYS A 132 -4.10 5.85 -8.37
C CYS A 132 -2.68 6.40 -8.15
N GLY A 133 -1.80 5.57 -7.61
CA GLY A 133 -0.40 5.87 -7.31
C GLY A 133 -0.17 6.58 -5.98
N THR A 134 -1.21 6.96 -5.24
CA THR A 134 -1.04 7.55 -3.91
C THR A 134 -2.03 6.97 -2.92
N ALA A 135 -1.64 7.01 -1.65
CA ALA A 135 -2.43 6.58 -0.50
C ALA A 135 -3.13 7.78 0.16
N ILE A 136 -3.53 7.64 1.43
CA ILE A 136 -3.71 8.81 2.31
C ILE A 136 -2.33 9.17 2.87
N GLU A 137 -1.58 9.94 2.10
CA GLU A 137 -0.23 10.40 2.42
C GLU A 137 -0.23 11.30 3.65
N SER A 138 0.49 10.91 4.70
CA SER A 138 0.48 11.62 5.99
C SER A 138 1.80 11.54 6.72
N ALA A 139 2.30 12.66 7.24
CA ALA A 139 3.40 12.65 8.20
C ALA A 139 3.06 11.87 9.48
N MET A 140 4.02 11.11 10.03
CA MET A 140 3.86 10.34 11.26
C MET A 140 5.15 10.26 12.07
N ASP A 141 5.01 10.12 13.40
CA ASP A 141 6.09 9.57 14.23
C ASP A 141 6.00 8.04 14.20
N VAL A 142 7.11 7.37 13.90
CA VAL A 142 7.20 5.91 13.83
C VAL A 142 8.20 5.38 14.84
N VAL A 143 7.79 4.37 15.60
CA VAL A 143 8.68 3.66 16.53
C VAL A 143 8.95 2.26 15.99
N VAL A 144 10.23 1.92 15.84
CA VAL A 144 10.68 0.61 15.36
C VAL A 144 11.79 0.06 16.26
N LYS A 145 11.84 -1.26 16.39
CA LYS A 145 12.98 -1.99 16.97
C LYS A 145 13.81 -2.60 15.86
N LEU A 146 15.12 -2.34 15.87
CA LEU A 146 16.07 -2.86 14.89
C LEU A 146 16.98 -3.91 15.53
N GLU A 147 17.09 -5.08 14.90
CA GLU A 147 17.92 -6.19 15.36
C GLU A 147 18.66 -6.81 14.16
N VAL A 148 19.94 -7.16 14.34
CA VAL A 148 20.70 -7.89 13.32
C VAL A 148 20.48 -9.39 13.53
N VAL A 149 20.07 -10.10 12.49
CA VAL A 149 19.96 -11.56 12.48
C VAL A 149 21.11 -12.11 11.63
N LYS A 150 22.04 -12.80 12.28
CA LYS A 150 23.23 -13.35 11.65
C LYS A 150 22.89 -14.52 10.73
N ASP A 151 23.66 -14.66 9.66
CA ASP A 151 23.63 -15.82 8.74
C ASP A 151 22.22 -16.11 8.19
N MET A 152 21.51 -15.06 7.80
CA MET A 152 20.15 -15.12 7.26
C MET A 152 20.10 -14.52 5.84
N PRO A 153 20.62 -15.23 4.82
CA PRO A 153 20.78 -14.70 3.48
C PRO A 153 19.43 -14.65 2.72
N LEU A 154 18.67 -13.59 2.95
CA LEU A 154 17.41 -13.33 2.26
C LEU A 154 17.65 -12.91 0.80
N LYS A 155 16.78 -13.38 -0.10
CA LYS A 155 16.78 -12.92 -1.50
C LYS A 155 16.08 -11.58 -1.67
N THR A 156 14.96 -11.40 -0.96
CA THR A 156 14.05 -10.25 -0.99
C THR A 156 13.47 -10.05 0.41
N PRO A 157 12.74 -8.95 0.69
CA PRO A 157 12.11 -8.75 1.97
C PRO A 157 11.16 -9.89 2.33
N ARG A 158 11.06 -10.19 3.63
CA ARG A 158 10.07 -11.12 4.20
C ARG A 158 9.37 -10.40 5.34
N PHE A 159 8.07 -10.56 5.52
CA PHE A 159 7.38 -10.03 6.70
C PHE A 159 6.45 -11.06 7.34
N ALA A 160 6.10 -10.82 8.60
CA ALA A 160 5.13 -11.58 9.37
C ALA A 160 4.18 -10.62 10.08
N THR A 161 2.89 -10.96 10.07
CA THR A 161 1.83 -10.18 10.71
C THR A 161 1.41 -10.86 12.02
N PRO A 162 0.95 -10.10 13.03
CA PRO A 162 0.53 -10.65 14.32
C PRO A 162 -0.84 -11.33 14.27
N GLY A 163 -1.57 -11.19 13.16
CA GLY A 163 -2.93 -11.71 12.97
C GLY A 163 -3.39 -11.55 11.52
N PRO A 164 -4.70 -11.71 11.25
CA PRO A 164 -5.23 -11.59 9.90
C PRO A 164 -5.10 -10.17 9.35
N VAL A 165 -4.78 -10.06 8.06
CA VAL A 165 -4.46 -8.80 7.39
C VAL A 165 -5.68 -7.91 7.08
N THR A 166 -6.87 -8.49 6.93
CA THR A 166 -8.08 -7.83 6.40
C THR A 166 -9.09 -7.32 7.45
N GLN A 167 -8.89 -7.53 8.75
CA GLN A 167 -9.91 -7.30 9.80
C GLN A 167 -10.47 -5.87 9.93
N HIS A 168 -9.84 -4.90 9.25
CA HIS A 168 -10.17 -3.48 9.33
C HIS A 168 -11.15 -3.03 8.23
N LEU A 169 -11.23 -3.77 7.11
CA LEU A 169 -12.09 -3.43 5.96
C LEU A 169 -13.25 -4.43 5.77
N ASP A 170 -13.08 -5.68 6.21
CA ASP A 170 -13.95 -6.83 5.89
C ASP A 170 -15.24 -6.95 6.70
N ARG A 171 -15.46 -6.12 7.73
CA ARG A 171 -16.58 -6.27 8.69
C ARG A 171 -17.97 -6.31 8.05
N HIS A 172 -18.14 -5.70 6.88
CA HIS A 172 -19.40 -5.67 6.13
C HIS A 172 -19.31 -6.39 4.77
N GLY A 173 -18.26 -7.18 4.56
CA GLY A 173 -17.98 -7.85 3.28
C GLY A 173 -17.49 -6.89 2.19
N TYR A 174 -17.47 -7.40 0.96
CA TYR A 174 -16.94 -6.72 -0.22
C TYR A 174 -17.90 -6.85 -1.41
N SER A 175 -17.83 -5.87 -2.30
CA SER A 175 -18.32 -5.96 -3.68
C SER A 175 -17.09 -6.11 -4.58
N ALA A 176 -17.00 -7.19 -5.35
CA ALA A 176 -15.79 -7.52 -6.11
C ALA A 176 -16.04 -7.53 -7.62
N PHE A 177 -15.08 -6.98 -8.37
CA PHE A 177 -15.13 -6.84 -9.82
C PHE A 177 -13.91 -7.53 -10.42
N THR A 178 -14.09 -8.26 -11.52
CA THR A 178 -13.05 -9.14 -12.08
C THR A 178 -12.61 -8.67 -13.46
N GLY A 179 -11.29 -8.69 -13.69
CA GLY A 179 -10.69 -8.71 -15.01
C GLY A 179 -10.18 -10.11 -15.30
N ILE A 180 -10.43 -10.59 -16.52
CA ILE A 180 -10.10 -11.95 -16.93
C ILE A 180 -9.42 -11.89 -18.29
N GLY A 181 -8.21 -12.42 -18.40
CA GLY A 181 -7.50 -12.42 -19.67
C GLY A 181 -6.09 -13.00 -19.60
N PRO A 182 -5.41 -13.08 -20.75
CA PRO A 182 -4.08 -13.65 -20.87
C PRO A 182 -2.95 -12.69 -20.46
N ASP A 183 -3.27 -11.58 -19.79
CA ASP A 183 -2.29 -10.60 -19.29
C ASP A 183 -2.79 -10.03 -17.96
N LEU A 184 -1.96 -10.17 -16.91
CA LEU A 184 -2.32 -9.77 -15.55
C LEU A 184 -2.46 -8.26 -15.40
N MET A 185 -1.65 -7.47 -16.13
CA MET A 185 -1.70 -6.01 -16.04
C MET A 185 -3.00 -5.49 -16.66
N THR A 186 -3.40 -6.02 -17.81
CA THR A 186 -4.68 -5.73 -18.45
C THR A 186 -5.84 -6.16 -17.56
N ALA A 187 -5.82 -7.37 -17.01
CA ALA A 187 -6.84 -7.84 -16.08
C ALA A 187 -6.96 -6.97 -14.82
N ALA A 188 -5.83 -6.50 -14.26
CA ALA A 188 -5.83 -5.57 -13.13
C ALA A 188 -6.49 -4.23 -13.50
N ARG A 189 -6.16 -3.68 -14.67
CA ARG A 189 -6.75 -2.43 -15.18
C ARG A 189 -8.26 -2.57 -15.35
N ASP A 190 -8.71 -3.65 -15.98
CA ASP A 190 -10.13 -3.94 -16.20
C ASP A 190 -10.89 -4.03 -14.87
N ALA A 191 -10.38 -4.78 -13.89
CA ALA A 191 -11.00 -4.92 -12.58
C ALA A 191 -11.22 -3.57 -11.87
N VAL A 192 -10.22 -2.67 -11.96
CA VAL A 192 -10.30 -1.32 -11.37
C VAL A 192 -11.25 -0.43 -12.16
N SER A 193 -11.16 -0.40 -13.49
CA SER A 193 -12.07 0.38 -14.35
C SER A 193 -13.54 -0.02 -14.13
N TYR A 194 -13.86 -1.31 -14.06
CA TYR A 194 -15.22 -1.77 -13.79
C TYR A 194 -15.73 -1.39 -12.40
N THR A 195 -14.83 -1.35 -11.41
CA THR A 195 -15.18 -0.84 -10.07
C THR A 195 -15.51 0.66 -10.13
N ILE A 196 -14.69 1.45 -10.83
CA ILE A 196 -14.91 2.89 -10.99
C ILE A 196 -16.24 3.17 -11.69
N ASP A 197 -16.55 2.45 -12.77
CA ASP A 197 -17.82 2.58 -13.49
C ASP A 197 -19.03 2.30 -12.57
N ALA A 198 -18.93 1.25 -11.74
CA ALA A 198 -19.97 0.91 -10.77
C ALA A 198 -20.15 2.01 -9.72
N LEU A 199 -19.06 2.52 -9.15
CA LEU A 199 -19.09 3.63 -8.17
C LEU A 199 -19.68 4.91 -8.76
N CYS A 200 -19.32 5.25 -9.99
CA CYS A 200 -19.90 6.40 -10.69
C CYS A 200 -21.42 6.22 -10.87
N ARG A 201 -21.86 5.05 -11.32
CA ARG A 201 -23.27 4.75 -11.56
C ARG A 201 -24.11 4.69 -10.28
N GLU A 202 -23.59 4.06 -9.24
CA GLU A 202 -24.36 3.70 -8.04
C GLU A 202 -24.27 4.76 -6.94
N GLN A 203 -23.15 5.48 -6.87
CA GLN A 203 -22.89 6.49 -5.83
C GLN A 203 -22.83 7.92 -6.38
N GLY A 204 -22.88 8.10 -7.71
CA GLY A 204 -22.81 9.43 -8.33
C GLY A 204 -21.47 10.14 -8.07
N MET A 205 -20.37 9.38 -8.00
CA MET A 205 -19.01 9.90 -7.91
C MET A 205 -18.55 10.41 -9.29
N SER A 206 -17.66 11.41 -9.29
CA SER A 206 -16.80 11.60 -10.46
C SER A 206 -15.83 10.43 -10.60
N ALA A 207 -15.32 10.21 -11.82
CA ALA A 207 -14.39 9.12 -12.07
C ALA A 207 -13.10 9.30 -11.24
N GLU A 208 -12.61 10.54 -11.09
CA GLU A 208 -11.42 10.89 -10.33
C GLU A 208 -11.59 10.62 -8.83
N GLU A 209 -12.75 10.97 -8.26
CA GLU A 209 -13.07 10.66 -6.87
C GLU A 209 -13.17 9.14 -6.65
N ALA A 210 -13.82 8.42 -7.56
CA ALA A 210 -13.91 6.96 -7.48
C ALA A 210 -12.53 6.30 -7.58
N TYR A 211 -11.66 6.79 -8.47
CA TYR A 211 -10.31 6.26 -8.64
C TYR A 211 -9.43 6.49 -7.40
N MET A 212 -9.44 7.70 -6.84
CA MET A 212 -8.75 8.00 -5.59
C MET A 212 -9.30 7.19 -4.41
N LEU A 213 -10.62 7.02 -4.32
CA LEU A 213 -11.24 6.20 -3.28
C LEU A 213 -10.79 4.73 -3.38
N CYS A 214 -10.78 4.17 -4.59
CA CYS A 214 -10.25 2.83 -4.84
C CYS A 214 -8.81 2.69 -4.34
N SER A 215 -7.95 3.68 -4.58
CA SER A 215 -6.54 3.65 -4.16
C SER A 215 -6.34 3.57 -2.65
N VAL A 216 -7.22 4.18 -1.87
CA VAL A 216 -7.07 4.28 -0.41
C VAL A 216 -7.75 3.18 0.39
N CYS A 217 -8.68 2.43 -0.22
CA CYS A 217 -9.45 1.41 0.52
C CYS A 217 -9.76 0.10 -0.21
N GLY A 218 -9.59 0.01 -1.53
CA GLY A 218 -9.92 -1.21 -2.28
C GLY A 218 -8.76 -2.21 -2.34
N ASP A 219 -9.06 -3.49 -2.56
CA ASP A 219 -8.04 -4.53 -2.60
C ASP A 219 -7.90 -5.13 -4.01
N LEU A 220 -6.83 -4.79 -4.73
CA LEU A 220 -6.46 -5.48 -5.96
C LEU A 220 -5.78 -6.82 -5.62
N ARG A 221 -6.37 -7.92 -6.07
CA ARG A 221 -5.91 -9.27 -5.75
C ARG A 221 -5.79 -10.13 -7.01
N ILE A 222 -4.67 -10.82 -7.15
CA ILE A 222 -4.58 -11.96 -8.08
C ILE A 222 -5.45 -13.07 -7.48
N SER A 223 -6.54 -13.41 -8.15
CA SER A 223 -7.46 -14.45 -7.71
C SER A 223 -6.98 -15.84 -8.11
N GLU A 224 -6.53 -15.98 -9.36
CA GLU A 224 -5.82 -17.18 -9.81
C GLU A 224 -4.80 -16.81 -10.91
N ILE A 225 -3.72 -17.61 -11.00
CA ILE A 225 -2.59 -17.39 -11.92
C ILE A 225 -2.11 -18.69 -12.60
N VAL A 226 -2.92 -19.74 -12.57
CA VAL A 226 -2.47 -21.09 -12.97
C VAL A 226 -3.32 -21.70 -14.07
N ASP A 227 -4.54 -21.22 -14.23
CA ASP A 227 -5.41 -21.69 -15.29
C ASP A 227 -4.94 -21.06 -16.61
N ARG A 228 -4.88 -21.87 -17.67
CA ARG A 228 -4.38 -21.42 -18.98
C ARG A 228 -5.51 -21.46 -20.00
N PRO A 229 -5.62 -20.46 -20.90
CA PRO A 229 -4.65 -19.38 -21.14
C PRO A 229 -4.92 -18.07 -20.38
N ASN A 230 -5.91 -18.03 -19.48
CA ASN A 230 -6.38 -16.80 -18.86
C ASN A 230 -6.17 -16.82 -17.35
N TRP A 231 -5.91 -15.63 -16.80
CA TRP A 231 -5.80 -15.38 -15.38
C TRP A 231 -6.91 -14.47 -14.88
N VAL A 232 -7.18 -14.52 -13.57
CA VAL A 232 -8.18 -13.66 -12.93
C VAL A 232 -7.53 -12.73 -11.92
N VAL A 233 -7.74 -11.43 -12.11
CA VAL A 233 -7.48 -10.39 -11.12
C VAL A 233 -8.81 -9.81 -10.68
N SER A 234 -8.99 -9.62 -9.37
CA SER A 234 -10.20 -9.07 -8.79
C SER A 234 -9.89 -7.83 -7.97
N PHE A 235 -10.71 -6.80 -8.10
CA PHE A 235 -10.69 -5.63 -7.23
C PHE A 235 -11.84 -5.73 -6.23
N TYR A 236 -11.53 -5.84 -4.95
CA TYR A 236 -12.50 -5.94 -3.87
C TYR A 236 -12.73 -4.56 -3.24
N PHE A 237 -13.92 -4.01 -3.42
CA PHE A 237 -14.31 -2.78 -2.77
C PHE A 237 -15.02 -3.08 -1.43
N PRO A 238 -14.54 -2.54 -0.30
CA PRO A 238 -15.12 -2.84 1.01
C PRO A 238 -16.48 -2.16 1.22
N ASN A 239 -17.50 -2.94 1.54
CA ASN A 239 -18.85 -2.40 1.79
C ASN A 239 -18.88 -1.50 3.05
N SER A 240 -17.91 -1.64 3.95
CA SER A 240 -17.79 -0.83 5.17
C SER A 240 -17.60 0.66 4.88
N VAL A 241 -17.23 1.05 3.66
CA VAL A 241 -17.08 2.47 3.29
C VAL A 241 -18.42 3.20 3.23
N PHE A 242 -19.52 2.50 2.91
CA PHE A 242 -20.85 3.11 2.78
C PHE A 242 -21.78 2.87 3.97
N ASN A 243 -21.34 2.14 4.99
CA ASN A 243 -22.15 1.77 6.17
C ASN A 243 -21.79 2.58 7.42
#